data_AF-B3A0T0-F1
#
_entry.id   AF-B3A0T0-F1
#
_cell.length_a   1.000
_cell.length_b   1.000
_cell.length_c   1.000
_cell.angle_alpha   90.00
_cell.angle_beta   90.00
_cell.angle_gamma   90.00
#
_symmetry.space_group_name_H-M   'P 1'
#
loop_
_entity.id
_entity.type
_entity.pdbx_description
1 polymer ?
#
loop_
_entity_poly.entity_id
_entity_poly.type
_entity_poly.pdbx_seq_one_letter_code
_entity_poly.pdbx_strand_id
1 'polypeptide(L)'
;MSVPSPLSHTHRQLEKQNIAQLTMKFKEYTDQVRQMREHCKKTENNVFLSHIAALDNEIKDLQSIYERELDSVRGQLDACIAERNQLHLDASKYGALSKEFQDKYNEEKTTRTKLENALADAHRVLTEKDALLQELHISIAQHQNAHLDTAKERDELQSQNTSLKVTCDSESKMRIDLEAYVQKLTEQINFEREIHEKDVIDLRNRNAAAERTIEIADQKLREHDLVDEKLQQQIENIRRQTTYDFIQYQEASENSYQLQLQEHKNRMAKETQALTQQKEENIHLKAIIEEMNAKIYKLDGKVSSYHEQNTILIHTLEVERRAAAATCHELEKKLQELQEHYNTKVRELNIVSSVNIPIDLELESLSQLIEAEAKRLDVALSNPSSDLISTVRGELVSNRSHYVHNASPRKASSNAPLKRQKSPAALVDTTTELPPLINPLPKYTTNLPSINDIKSRNYPSYSNRNFYIEK
;
A
#
# COMPACT_ATOMS: atom_id res chain seq x y z
N MET A 1 -139.82 266.06 2.22
CA MET A 1 -141.26 265.83 1.97
C MET A 1 -141.39 264.40 1.46
N SER A 2 -142.15 263.47 2.05
CA SER A 2 -143.08 263.53 3.21
C SER A 2 -143.15 262.15 3.92
N VAL A 3 -143.95 261.98 4.98
CA VAL A 3 -144.01 260.78 5.87
C VAL A 3 -145.47 260.42 6.21
N PRO A 4 -145.93 259.17 6.02
CA PRO A 4 -146.05 258.16 7.11
C PRO A 4 -144.85 257.19 7.23
N SER A 5 -144.63 256.37 8.27
CA SER A 5 -145.44 255.83 9.40
C SER A 5 -146.34 254.60 9.07
N PRO A 6 -146.50 253.60 9.98
CA PRO A 6 -145.62 252.41 9.94
C PRO A 6 -146.31 251.03 10.16
N LEU A 7 -145.71 249.91 9.71
CA LEU A 7 -145.87 248.56 10.34
C LEU A 7 -145.02 247.37 9.81
N SER A 8 -144.55 247.33 8.55
CA SER A 8 -144.30 246.04 7.86
C SER A 8 -142.87 245.44 7.83
N HIS A 9 -141.86 246.00 8.52
CA HIS A 9 -140.46 245.63 8.28
C HIS A 9 -139.98 244.29 8.90
N THR A 10 -140.68 243.73 9.89
CA THR A 10 -140.21 242.56 10.66
C THR A 10 -140.31 241.23 9.91
N HIS A 11 -141.30 241.06 9.02
CA HIS A 11 -141.62 239.74 8.45
C HIS A 11 -140.57 239.23 7.44
N ARG A 12 -140.05 240.13 6.58
CA ARG A 12 -139.10 239.79 5.50
C ARG A 12 -137.71 239.38 6.01
N GLN A 13 -137.35 239.82 7.23
CA GLN A 13 -136.10 239.45 7.89
C GLN A 13 -136.12 237.96 8.30
N LEU A 14 -137.26 237.51 8.84
CA LEU A 14 -137.49 236.16 9.36
C LEU A 14 -137.48 235.10 8.24
N GLU A 15 -138.15 235.41 7.13
CA GLU A 15 -138.21 234.58 5.92
C GLU A 15 -136.81 234.26 5.35
N LYS A 16 -135.94 235.29 5.29
CA LYS A 16 -134.56 235.14 4.82
C LYS A 16 -133.70 234.26 5.75
N GLN A 17 -133.99 234.28 7.05
CA GLN A 17 -133.31 233.45 8.05
C GLN A 17 -133.75 231.98 7.97
N ASN A 18 -135.03 231.71 7.71
CA ASN A 18 -135.53 230.36 7.45
C ASN A 18 -134.88 229.73 6.20
N ILE A 19 -134.76 230.48 5.10
CA ILE A 19 -134.10 229.99 3.87
C ILE A 19 -132.62 229.65 4.11
N ALA A 20 -131.92 230.42 4.95
CA ALA A 20 -130.53 230.13 5.32
C ALA A 20 -130.42 228.81 6.12
N GLN A 21 -131.29 228.59 7.12
CA GLN A 21 -131.32 227.33 7.88
C GLN A 21 -131.67 226.12 7.00
N LEU A 22 -132.63 226.28 6.07
CA LEU A 22 -133.01 225.20 5.15
C LEU A 22 -131.86 224.84 4.20
N THR A 23 -131.16 225.85 3.67
CA THR A 23 -129.95 225.66 2.85
C THR A 23 -128.84 224.95 3.63
N MET A 24 -128.65 225.27 4.91
CA MET A 24 -127.65 224.60 5.76
C MET A 24 -127.99 223.12 5.96
N LYS A 25 -129.25 222.80 6.27
CA LYS A 25 -129.74 221.41 6.35
C LYS A 25 -129.60 220.64 5.03
N PHE A 26 -129.86 221.28 3.89
CA PHE A 26 -129.62 220.65 2.58
C PHE A 26 -128.13 220.34 2.35
N LYS A 27 -127.22 221.19 2.82
CA LYS A 27 -125.78 220.90 2.76
C LYS A 27 -125.42 219.71 3.66
N GLU A 28 -125.84 219.74 4.93
CA GLU A 28 -125.61 218.65 5.89
C GLU A 28 -126.13 217.30 5.35
N TYR A 29 -127.34 217.29 4.79
CA TYR A 29 -127.92 216.11 4.14
C TYR A 29 -127.14 215.67 2.89
N THR A 30 -126.63 216.62 2.08
CA THR A 30 -125.81 216.29 0.89
C THR A 30 -124.46 215.69 1.29
N ASP A 31 -123.81 216.26 2.30
CA ASP A 31 -122.55 215.73 2.85
C ASP A 31 -122.78 214.35 3.51
N GLN A 32 -123.91 214.13 4.20
CA GLN A 32 -124.29 212.82 4.75
C GLN A 32 -124.60 211.78 3.66
N VAL A 33 -125.33 212.14 2.60
CA VAL A 33 -125.59 211.26 1.44
C VAL A 33 -124.28 210.93 0.71
N ARG A 34 -123.34 211.88 0.64
CA ARG A 34 -122.00 211.63 0.09
C ARG A 34 -121.22 210.64 0.97
N GLN A 35 -121.18 210.84 2.29
CA GLN A 35 -120.56 209.89 3.22
C GLN A 35 -121.19 208.50 3.13
N MET A 36 -122.52 208.40 3.01
CA MET A 36 -123.20 207.12 2.77
C MET A 36 -122.73 206.46 1.46
N ARG A 37 -122.63 207.21 0.35
CA ARG A 37 -122.15 206.64 -0.93
C ARG A 37 -120.69 206.18 -0.87
N GLU A 38 -119.82 206.96 -0.24
CA GLU A 38 -118.41 206.59 -0.04
C GLU A 38 -118.29 205.38 0.91
N HIS A 39 -119.13 205.29 1.95
CA HIS A 39 -119.19 204.12 2.82
C HIS A 39 -119.74 202.88 2.11
N CYS A 40 -120.86 202.98 1.39
CA CYS A 40 -121.44 201.85 0.65
C CYS A 40 -120.42 201.27 -0.35
N LYS A 41 -119.77 202.14 -1.15
CA LYS A 41 -118.73 201.71 -2.09
C LYS A 41 -117.52 201.06 -1.38
N LYS A 42 -117.14 201.55 -0.19
CA LYS A 42 -116.09 200.93 0.63
C LYS A 42 -116.52 199.56 1.17
N THR A 43 -117.77 199.41 1.60
CA THR A 43 -118.33 198.14 2.09
C THR A 43 -118.44 197.12 0.96
N GLU A 44 -118.93 197.54 -0.21
CA GLU A 44 -119.04 196.72 -1.43
C GLU A 44 -117.66 196.21 -1.88
N ASN A 45 -116.67 197.12 -1.97
CA ASN A 45 -115.28 196.74 -2.23
C ASN A 45 -114.72 195.78 -1.16
N ASN A 46 -115.00 196.01 0.13
CA ASN A 46 -114.56 195.11 1.20
C ASN A 46 -115.19 193.72 1.10
N VAL A 47 -116.48 193.61 0.74
CA VAL A 47 -117.17 192.32 0.54
C VAL A 47 -116.59 191.59 -0.68
N PHE A 48 -116.36 192.29 -1.78
CA PHE A 48 -115.75 191.74 -2.98
C PHE A 48 -114.31 191.23 -2.73
N LEU A 49 -113.48 192.04 -2.06
CA LEU A 49 -112.12 191.64 -1.65
C LEU A 49 -112.12 190.50 -0.64
N SER A 50 -113.09 190.45 0.29
CA SER A 50 -113.26 189.33 1.22
C SER A 50 -113.65 188.04 0.52
N HIS A 51 -114.49 188.10 -0.52
CA HIS A 51 -114.86 186.93 -1.31
C HIS A 51 -113.68 186.42 -2.16
N ILE A 52 -112.91 187.33 -2.79
CA ILE A 52 -111.66 186.95 -3.47
C ILE A 52 -110.68 186.32 -2.48
N ALA A 53 -110.47 186.92 -1.31
CA ALA A 53 -109.58 186.37 -0.29
C ALA A 53 -110.03 184.99 0.24
N ALA A 54 -111.34 184.73 0.29
CA ALA A 54 -111.87 183.41 0.65
C ALA A 54 -111.58 182.38 -0.45
N LEU A 55 -111.85 182.69 -1.72
CA LEU A 55 -111.54 181.80 -2.86
C LEU A 55 -110.04 181.56 -3.00
N ASP A 56 -109.23 182.61 -2.85
CA ASP A 56 -107.77 182.51 -2.84
C ASP A 56 -107.25 181.61 -1.71
N ASN A 57 -107.98 181.47 -0.60
CA ASN A 57 -107.60 180.57 0.49
C ASN A 57 -108.10 179.15 0.24
N GLU A 58 -109.32 178.96 -0.26
CA GLU A 58 -109.83 177.66 -0.69
C GLU A 58 -108.94 177.02 -1.78
N ILE A 59 -108.44 177.83 -2.73
CA ILE A 59 -107.47 177.40 -3.74
C ILE A 59 -106.15 176.94 -3.09
N LYS A 60 -105.64 177.64 -2.07
CA LYS A 60 -104.41 177.27 -1.35
C LYS A 60 -104.61 176.00 -0.49
N ASP A 61 -105.78 175.85 0.12
CA ASP A 61 -106.12 174.67 0.92
C ASP A 61 -106.23 173.43 0.02
N LEU A 62 -106.89 173.55 -1.14
CA LEU A 62 -106.93 172.51 -2.17
C LEU A 62 -105.53 172.19 -2.73
N GLN A 63 -104.71 173.21 -3.02
CA GLN A 63 -103.31 173.01 -3.41
C GLN A 63 -102.54 172.24 -2.34
N SER A 64 -102.65 172.63 -1.06
CA SER A 64 -101.97 171.96 0.05
C SER A 64 -102.44 170.51 0.27
N ILE A 65 -103.71 170.20 -0.03
CA ILE A 65 -104.23 168.82 -0.02
C ILE A 65 -103.64 168.02 -1.19
N TYR A 66 -103.68 168.53 -2.42
CA TYR A 66 -103.15 167.83 -3.58
C TYR A 66 -101.62 167.66 -3.53
N GLU A 67 -100.87 168.65 -3.04
CA GLU A 67 -99.43 168.53 -2.78
C GLU A 67 -99.14 167.42 -1.77
N ARG A 68 -99.90 167.37 -0.67
CA ARG A 68 -99.77 166.32 0.36
C ARG A 68 -100.11 164.92 -0.15
N GLU A 69 -101.13 164.79 -1.00
CA GLU A 69 -101.44 163.49 -1.64
C GLU A 69 -100.39 163.10 -2.68
N LEU A 70 -99.92 164.04 -3.51
CA LEU A 70 -98.82 163.80 -4.45
C LEU A 70 -97.56 163.33 -3.72
N ASP A 71 -97.18 163.97 -2.62
CA ASP A 71 -96.03 163.58 -1.81
C ASP A 71 -96.25 162.25 -1.06
N SER A 72 -97.48 161.94 -0.63
CA SER A 72 -97.81 160.62 -0.07
C SER A 72 -97.70 159.51 -1.11
N VAL A 73 -98.21 159.73 -2.32
CA VAL A 73 -98.15 158.76 -3.43
C VAL A 73 -96.71 158.60 -3.95
N ARG A 74 -95.93 159.69 -4.00
CA ARG A 74 -94.47 159.64 -4.27
C ARG A 74 -93.76 158.79 -3.23
N GLY A 75 -93.98 159.04 -1.93
CA GLY A 75 -93.39 158.26 -0.85
C GLY A 75 -93.76 156.77 -0.88
N GLN A 76 -95.00 156.43 -1.24
CA GLN A 76 -95.43 155.04 -1.45
C GLN A 76 -94.75 154.40 -2.68
N LEU A 77 -94.61 155.14 -3.78
CA LEU A 77 -93.91 154.68 -4.98
C LEU A 77 -92.42 154.45 -4.70
N ASP A 78 -91.75 155.37 -4.01
CA ASP A 78 -90.33 155.25 -3.63
C ASP A 78 -90.11 154.07 -2.67
N ALA A 79 -91.01 153.86 -1.70
CA ALA A 79 -90.98 152.70 -0.81
C ALA A 79 -91.16 151.37 -1.58
N CYS A 80 -92.11 151.32 -2.52
CA CYS A 80 -92.34 150.16 -3.39
C CYS A 80 -91.14 149.90 -4.33
N ILE A 81 -90.51 150.94 -4.86
CA ILE A 81 -89.27 150.84 -5.64
C ILE A 81 -88.14 150.30 -4.78
N ALA A 82 -87.99 150.76 -3.53
CA ALA A 82 -86.99 150.27 -2.60
C ALA A 82 -87.20 148.79 -2.24
N GLU A 83 -88.44 148.37 -1.91
CA GLU A 83 -88.78 146.98 -1.64
C GLU A 83 -88.52 146.08 -2.86
N ARG A 84 -88.99 146.49 -4.05
CA ARG A 84 -88.73 145.78 -5.31
C ARG A 84 -87.24 145.62 -5.59
N ASN A 85 -86.44 146.66 -5.34
CA ASN A 85 -84.99 146.62 -5.51
C ASN A 85 -84.33 145.67 -4.50
N GLN A 86 -84.77 145.68 -3.24
CA GLN A 86 -84.29 144.76 -2.20
C GLN A 86 -84.62 143.29 -2.55
N LEU A 87 -85.87 143.00 -2.94
CA LEU A 87 -86.29 141.67 -3.38
C LEU A 87 -85.51 141.20 -4.62
N HIS A 88 -85.15 142.11 -5.53
CA HIS A 88 -84.31 141.79 -6.68
C HIS A 88 -82.85 141.46 -6.28
N LEU A 89 -82.28 142.20 -5.32
CA LEU A 89 -80.96 141.92 -4.75
C LEU A 89 -80.94 140.57 -4.01
N ASP A 90 -81.94 140.28 -3.18
CA ASP A 90 -82.04 139.00 -2.48
C ASP A 90 -82.31 137.84 -3.44
N ALA A 91 -83.17 137.99 -4.46
CA ALA A 91 -83.35 136.97 -5.50
C ALA A 91 -82.05 136.68 -6.27
N SER A 92 -81.27 137.71 -6.60
CA SER A 92 -79.94 137.57 -7.22
C SER A 92 -78.96 136.81 -6.30
N LYS A 93 -78.90 137.20 -5.02
CA LYS A 93 -78.07 136.58 -3.99
C LYS A 93 -78.43 135.10 -3.73
N TYR A 94 -79.71 134.78 -3.59
CA TYR A 94 -80.16 133.39 -3.41
C TYR A 94 -79.99 132.55 -4.69
N GLY A 95 -80.15 133.15 -5.88
CA GLY A 95 -79.83 132.51 -7.15
C GLY A 95 -78.34 132.16 -7.27
N ALA A 96 -77.45 133.08 -6.90
CA ALA A 96 -76.01 132.85 -6.88
C ALA A 96 -75.62 131.75 -5.87
N LEU A 97 -76.17 131.80 -4.64
CA LEU A 97 -75.90 130.81 -3.59
C LEU A 97 -76.44 129.41 -3.96
N SER A 98 -77.63 129.34 -4.57
CA SER A 98 -78.21 128.08 -5.08
C SER A 98 -77.32 127.47 -6.17
N LYS A 99 -76.78 128.30 -7.08
CA LYS A 99 -75.80 127.83 -8.07
C LYS A 99 -74.51 127.35 -7.41
N GLU A 100 -73.96 128.08 -6.45
CA GLU A 100 -72.74 127.69 -5.74
C GLU A 100 -72.89 126.33 -5.04
N PHE A 101 -74.03 126.07 -4.39
CA PHE A 101 -74.35 124.77 -3.80
C PHE A 101 -74.55 123.68 -4.86
N GLN A 102 -75.18 123.99 -6.00
CA GLN A 102 -75.35 123.04 -7.10
C GLN A 102 -74.00 122.65 -7.74
N ASP A 103 -73.10 123.61 -7.93
CA ASP A 103 -71.76 123.38 -8.48
C ASP A 103 -70.91 122.55 -7.49
N LYS A 104 -70.93 122.86 -6.19
CA LYS A 104 -70.28 122.05 -5.14
C LYS A 104 -70.85 120.63 -5.03
N TYR A 105 -72.17 120.46 -5.11
CA TYR A 105 -72.80 119.14 -5.13
C TYR A 105 -72.40 118.34 -6.38
N ASN A 106 -72.30 118.99 -7.54
CA ASN A 106 -71.85 118.35 -8.76
C ASN A 106 -70.37 117.92 -8.65
N GLU A 107 -69.50 118.77 -8.12
CA GLU A 107 -68.10 118.45 -7.86
C GLU A 107 -67.98 117.24 -6.93
N GLU A 108 -68.63 117.27 -5.76
CA GLU A 108 -68.58 116.20 -4.76
C GLU A 108 -69.22 114.89 -5.25
N LYS A 109 -70.23 114.99 -6.13
CA LYS A 109 -70.76 113.82 -6.84
C LYS A 109 -69.69 113.19 -7.75
N THR A 110 -68.86 113.99 -8.43
CA THR A 110 -67.77 113.44 -9.27
C THR A 110 -66.57 112.93 -8.46
N THR A 111 -66.22 113.54 -7.32
CA THR A 111 -65.16 113.03 -6.43
C THR A 111 -65.57 111.68 -5.85
N ARG A 112 -66.79 111.57 -5.30
CA ARG A 112 -67.35 110.31 -4.81
C ARG A 112 -67.33 109.22 -5.88
N THR A 113 -67.79 109.49 -7.11
CA THR A 113 -67.77 108.49 -8.20
C THR A 113 -66.35 108.05 -8.58
N LYS A 114 -65.35 108.95 -8.55
CA LYS A 114 -63.94 108.58 -8.76
C LYS A 114 -63.40 107.68 -7.64
N LEU A 115 -63.75 107.98 -6.38
CA LEU A 115 -63.36 107.19 -5.21
C LEU A 115 -64.03 105.81 -5.18
N GLU A 116 -65.31 105.72 -5.54
CA GLU A 116 -66.05 104.45 -5.65
C GLU A 116 -65.45 103.53 -6.72
N ASN A 117 -65.06 104.08 -7.88
CA ASN A 117 -64.35 103.32 -8.91
C ASN A 117 -62.96 102.87 -8.43
N ALA A 118 -62.19 103.76 -7.81
CA ALA A 118 -60.86 103.43 -7.29
C ALA A 118 -60.90 102.37 -6.17
N LEU A 119 -61.94 102.38 -5.34
CA LEU A 119 -62.20 101.34 -4.34
C LEU A 119 -62.49 99.98 -5.00
N ALA A 120 -63.31 99.96 -6.06
CA ALA A 120 -63.63 98.75 -6.80
C ALA A 120 -62.40 98.15 -7.49
N ASP A 121 -61.55 98.97 -8.12
CA ASP A 121 -60.27 98.53 -8.69
C ASP A 121 -59.30 98.02 -7.62
N ALA A 122 -59.21 98.69 -6.46
CA ALA A 122 -58.39 98.25 -5.34
C ALA A 122 -58.85 96.88 -4.79
N HIS A 123 -60.16 96.68 -4.64
CA HIS A 123 -60.72 95.37 -4.25
C HIS A 123 -60.43 94.29 -5.31
N ARG A 124 -60.57 94.61 -6.61
CA ARG A 124 -60.25 93.66 -7.71
C ARG A 124 -58.79 93.22 -7.63
N VAL A 125 -57.86 94.15 -7.51
CA VAL A 125 -56.41 93.86 -7.38
C VAL A 125 -56.12 93.06 -6.10
N LEU A 126 -56.78 93.39 -4.99
CA LEU A 126 -56.60 92.65 -3.73
C LEU A 126 -57.06 91.19 -3.87
N THR A 127 -58.23 90.93 -4.45
CA THR A 127 -58.69 89.54 -4.71
C THR A 127 -57.79 88.78 -5.70
N GLU A 128 -57.19 89.47 -6.66
CA GLU A 128 -56.20 88.89 -7.57
C GLU A 128 -54.92 88.48 -6.83
N LYS A 129 -54.46 89.28 -5.85
CA LYS A 129 -53.26 88.97 -5.06
C LYS A 129 -53.53 87.89 -4.01
N ASP A 130 -54.71 87.85 -3.40
CA ASP A 130 -55.10 86.77 -2.49
C ASP A 130 -55.13 85.41 -3.21
N ALA A 131 -55.66 85.37 -4.45
CA ALA A 131 -55.66 84.16 -5.28
C ALA A 131 -54.23 83.69 -5.63
N LEU A 132 -53.34 84.62 -6.03
CA LEU A 132 -51.93 84.31 -6.32
C LEU A 132 -51.16 83.86 -5.07
N LEU A 133 -51.45 84.42 -3.89
CA LEU A 133 -50.88 83.97 -2.62
C LEU A 133 -51.36 82.55 -2.27
N GLN A 134 -52.63 82.24 -2.51
CA GLN A 134 -53.18 80.90 -2.27
C GLN A 134 -52.56 79.85 -3.23
N GLU A 135 -52.39 80.19 -4.51
CA GLU A 135 -51.69 79.35 -5.49
C GLU A 135 -50.22 79.11 -5.08
N LEU A 136 -49.51 80.17 -4.69
CA LEU A 136 -48.12 80.09 -4.23
C LEU A 136 -47.98 79.23 -2.96
N HIS A 137 -48.90 79.34 -1.99
CA HIS A 137 -48.91 78.47 -0.81
C HIS A 137 -49.10 76.98 -1.17
N ILE A 138 -49.98 76.68 -2.12
CA ILE A 138 -50.20 75.30 -2.62
C ILE A 138 -48.94 74.78 -3.32
N SER A 139 -48.33 75.58 -4.19
CA SER A 139 -47.06 75.25 -4.87
C SER A 139 -45.93 75.00 -3.87
N ILE A 140 -45.75 75.86 -2.86
CA ILE A 140 -44.73 75.68 -1.81
C ILE A 140 -44.96 74.36 -1.05
N ALA A 141 -46.19 74.05 -0.66
CA ALA A 141 -46.51 72.80 0.02
C ALA A 141 -46.23 71.56 -0.85
N GLN A 142 -46.54 71.61 -2.15
CA GLN A 142 -46.22 70.54 -3.10
C GLN A 142 -44.71 70.34 -3.25
N HIS A 143 -43.94 71.42 -3.40
CA HIS A 143 -42.48 71.36 -3.49
C HIS A 143 -41.83 70.88 -2.18
N GLN A 144 -42.36 71.26 -1.02
CA GLN A 144 -41.90 70.76 0.28
C GLN A 144 -42.13 69.25 0.43
N ASN A 145 -43.30 68.74 0.03
CA ASN A 145 -43.58 67.30 0.05
C ASN A 145 -42.65 66.53 -0.90
N ALA A 146 -42.48 67.00 -2.15
CA ALA A 146 -41.55 66.38 -3.10
C ALA A 146 -40.09 66.40 -2.61
N HIS A 147 -39.66 67.47 -1.93
CA HIS A 147 -38.35 67.54 -1.29
C HIS A 147 -38.23 66.56 -0.11
N LEU A 148 -39.27 66.37 0.69
CA LEU A 148 -39.27 65.39 1.78
C LEU A 148 -39.20 63.95 1.27
N ASP A 149 -39.90 63.62 0.19
CA ASP A 149 -39.89 62.26 -0.37
C ASP A 149 -38.56 61.94 -1.08
N THR A 150 -38.01 62.88 -1.86
CA THR A 150 -36.66 62.71 -2.45
C THR A 150 -35.54 62.71 -1.40
N ALA A 151 -35.71 63.38 -0.25
CA ALA A 151 -34.79 63.28 0.87
C ALA A 151 -34.82 61.89 1.55
N LYS A 152 -36.00 61.26 1.68
CA LYS A 152 -36.10 59.86 2.17
C LYS A 152 -35.40 58.90 1.21
N GLU A 153 -35.69 59.00 -0.09
CA GLU A 153 -35.08 58.16 -1.13
C GLU A 153 -33.55 58.28 -1.11
N ARG A 154 -33.01 59.51 -0.99
CA ARG A 154 -31.58 59.75 -0.79
C ARG A 154 -31.03 59.01 0.43
N ASP A 155 -31.71 59.09 1.57
CA ASP A 155 -31.23 58.51 2.83
C ASP A 155 -31.32 56.98 2.84
N GLU A 156 -32.35 56.41 2.20
CA GLU A 156 -32.47 54.98 1.94
C GLU A 156 -31.36 54.48 1.00
N LEU A 157 -31.12 55.16 -0.12
CA LEU A 157 -30.04 54.84 -1.06
C LEU A 157 -28.66 54.99 -0.40
N GLN A 158 -28.47 56.01 0.46
CA GLN A 158 -27.23 56.19 1.23
C GLN A 158 -27.01 55.04 2.22
N SER A 159 -28.06 54.57 2.90
CA SER A 159 -28.00 53.41 3.80
C SER A 159 -27.72 52.10 3.07
N GLN A 160 -28.31 51.90 1.88
CA GLN A 160 -27.98 50.76 1.02
C GLN A 160 -26.51 50.84 0.54
N ASN A 161 -26.03 52.04 0.19
CA ASN A 161 -24.67 52.25 -0.30
C ASN A 161 -23.61 51.98 0.79
N THR A 162 -23.86 52.37 2.04
CA THR A 162 -22.96 52.03 3.17
C THR A 162 -23.00 50.53 3.50
N SER A 163 -24.18 49.90 3.47
CA SER A 163 -24.29 48.45 3.65
C SER A 163 -23.54 47.66 2.58
N LEU A 164 -23.71 48.01 1.30
CA LEU A 164 -23.01 47.35 0.18
C LEU A 164 -21.49 47.53 0.24
N LYS A 165 -20.99 48.68 0.73
CA LYS A 165 -19.56 48.89 0.99
C LYS A 165 -19.05 47.93 2.06
N VAL A 166 -19.70 47.87 3.22
CA VAL A 166 -19.31 46.96 4.31
C VAL A 166 -19.31 45.49 3.86
N THR A 167 -20.31 45.07 3.07
CA THR A 167 -20.32 43.73 2.48
C THR A 167 -19.14 43.53 1.51
N CYS A 168 -18.91 44.47 0.58
CA CYS A 168 -17.80 44.41 -0.38
C CYS A 168 -16.44 44.33 0.31
N ASP A 169 -16.21 45.13 1.35
CA ASP A 169 -14.98 45.12 2.15
C ASP A 169 -14.80 43.76 2.86
N SER A 170 -15.88 43.17 3.39
CA SER A 170 -15.84 41.86 4.04
C SER A 170 -15.57 40.70 3.08
N GLU A 171 -16.17 40.72 1.88
CA GLU A 171 -15.93 39.74 0.82
C GLU A 171 -14.53 39.89 0.24
N SER A 172 -14.05 41.13 0.05
CA SER A 172 -12.69 41.40 -0.42
C SER A 172 -11.65 40.89 0.57
N LYS A 173 -11.90 41.04 1.89
CA LYS A 173 -11.06 40.43 2.93
C LYS A 173 -11.11 38.90 2.86
N MET A 174 -12.30 38.30 2.80
CA MET A 174 -12.44 36.83 2.73
C MET A 174 -11.73 36.26 1.49
N ARG A 175 -11.77 36.97 0.36
CA ARG A 175 -11.02 36.63 -0.85
C ARG A 175 -9.50 36.64 -0.61
N ILE A 176 -8.97 37.66 0.06
CA ILE A 176 -7.53 37.75 0.41
C ILE A 176 -7.12 36.63 1.38
N ASP A 177 -7.93 36.36 2.41
CA ASP A 177 -7.67 35.28 3.37
C ASP A 177 -7.66 33.89 2.68
N LEU A 178 -8.52 33.68 1.67
CA LEU A 178 -8.53 32.48 0.83
C LEU A 178 -7.37 32.42 -0.19
N GLU A 179 -7.02 33.54 -0.83
CA GLU A 179 -5.88 33.66 -1.75
C GLU A 179 -4.57 33.25 -1.03
N ALA A 180 -4.36 33.74 0.19
CA ALA A 180 -3.22 33.35 1.03
C ALA A 180 -3.22 31.86 1.42
N TYR A 181 -4.40 31.27 1.68
CA TYR A 181 -4.52 29.84 1.99
C TYR A 181 -4.22 28.95 0.76
N VAL A 182 -4.67 29.35 -0.42
CA VAL A 182 -4.35 28.67 -1.70
C VAL A 182 -2.85 28.76 -2.01
N GLN A 183 -2.22 29.92 -1.77
CA GLN A 183 -0.77 30.05 -1.91
C GLN A 183 -0.03 29.08 -0.97
N LYS A 184 -0.39 29.04 0.32
CA LYS A 184 0.23 28.13 1.30
C LYS A 184 0.10 26.65 0.90
N LEU A 185 -1.06 26.23 0.42
CA LEU A 185 -1.25 24.85 -0.07
C LEU A 185 -0.41 24.58 -1.33
N THR A 186 -0.26 25.56 -2.21
CA THR A 186 0.58 25.44 -3.42
C THR A 186 2.06 25.30 -3.06
N GLU A 187 2.53 26.07 -2.08
CA GLU A 187 3.89 25.97 -1.53
C GLU A 187 4.14 24.60 -0.89
N GLN A 188 3.19 24.10 -0.08
CA GLN A 188 3.28 22.74 0.49
C GLN A 188 3.34 21.65 -0.60
N ILE A 189 2.46 21.70 -1.60
CA ILE A 189 2.45 20.74 -2.71
C ILE A 189 3.78 20.73 -3.48
N ASN A 190 4.39 21.90 -3.69
CA ASN A 190 5.69 22.01 -4.36
C ASN A 190 6.84 21.48 -3.48
N PHE A 191 6.83 21.76 -2.18
CA PHE A 191 7.79 21.20 -1.23
C PHE A 191 7.70 19.67 -1.15
N GLU A 192 6.49 19.10 -1.10
CA GLU A 192 6.27 17.66 -1.14
C GLU A 192 6.75 17.05 -2.47
N ARG A 193 6.52 17.71 -3.61
CA ARG A 193 7.07 17.26 -4.92
C ARG A 193 8.59 17.24 -4.93
N GLU A 194 9.24 18.29 -4.43
CA GLU A 194 10.70 18.37 -4.34
C GLU A 194 11.31 17.26 -3.48
N ILE A 195 10.65 16.86 -2.39
CA ILE A 195 11.09 15.73 -1.56
C ILE A 195 10.97 14.42 -2.33
N HIS A 196 9.79 14.13 -2.91
CA HIS A 196 9.59 12.90 -3.68
C HIS A 196 10.52 12.79 -4.90
N GLU A 197 10.85 13.91 -5.55
CA GLU A 197 11.83 13.93 -6.66
C GLU A 197 13.24 13.58 -6.16
N LYS A 198 13.67 14.15 -5.02
CA LYS A 198 14.95 13.82 -4.38
C LYS A 198 14.99 12.34 -3.98
N ASP A 199 13.95 11.81 -3.35
CA ASP A 199 13.86 10.39 -2.97
C ASP A 199 13.92 9.45 -4.19
N VAL A 200 13.25 9.81 -5.30
CA VAL A 200 13.29 9.04 -6.56
C VAL A 200 14.69 9.07 -7.19
N ILE A 201 15.39 10.20 -7.14
CA ILE A 201 16.80 10.29 -7.59
C ILE A 201 17.69 9.41 -6.70
N ASP A 202 17.51 9.46 -5.38
CA ASP A 202 18.27 8.70 -4.41
C ASP A 202 18.06 7.18 -4.55
N LEU A 203 16.82 6.74 -4.79
CA LEU A 203 16.49 5.34 -5.07
C LEU A 203 17.06 4.87 -6.41
N ARG A 204 17.02 5.70 -7.47
CA ARG A 204 17.68 5.40 -8.75
C ARG A 204 19.19 5.26 -8.60
N ASN A 205 19.82 6.15 -7.81
CA ASN A 205 21.26 6.08 -7.52
C ASN A 205 21.63 4.80 -6.75
N ARG A 206 20.83 4.40 -5.75
CA ARG A 206 21.00 3.14 -5.00
C ARG A 206 20.84 1.93 -5.92
N ASN A 207 19.83 1.92 -6.78
CA ASN A 207 19.61 0.82 -7.73
C ASN A 207 20.77 0.69 -8.74
N ALA A 208 21.20 1.80 -9.35
CA ALA A 208 22.35 1.82 -10.27
C ALA A 208 23.68 1.42 -9.59
N ALA A 209 23.82 1.59 -8.28
CA ALA A 209 24.96 1.05 -7.52
C ALA A 209 24.84 -0.46 -7.27
N ALA A 210 23.62 -0.97 -7.01
CA ALA A 210 23.36 -2.40 -6.86
C ALA A 210 23.54 -3.16 -8.20
N GLU A 211 23.04 -2.62 -9.30
CA GLU A 211 23.20 -3.16 -10.66
C GLU A 211 24.68 -3.36 -11.02
N ARG A 212 25.52 -2.33 -10.86
CA ARG A 212 26.98 -2.45 -11.05
C ARG A 212 27.64 -3.48 -10.13
N THR A 213 27.12 -3.65 -8.91
CA THR A 213 27.64 -4.64 -7.96
C THR A 213 27.30 -6.07 -8.42
N ILE A 214 26.12 -6.26 -9.02
CA ILE A 214 25.71 -7.53 -9.65
C ILE A 214 26.55 -7.79 -10.91
N GLU A 215 26.74 -6.80 -11.79
CA GLU A 215 27.59 -6.93 -12.99
C GLU A 215 29.03 -7.42 -12.65
N ILE A 216 29.61 -6.88 -11.57
CA ILE A 216 30.93 -7.28 -11.06
C ILE A 216 30.90 -8.70 -10.44
N ALA A 217 29.80 -9.09 -9.80
CA ALA A 217 29.63 -10.45 -9.26
C ALA A 217 29.48 -11.48 -10.39
N ASP A 218 28.65 -11.18 -11.39
CA ASP A 218 28.44 -12.02 -12.59
C ASP A 218 29.73 -12.15 -13.41
N GLN A 219 30.56 -11.10 -13.49
CA GLN A 219 31.88 -11.20 -14.11
C GLN A 219 32.76 -12.20 -13.35
N LYS A 220 32.84 -12.10 -12.02
CA LYS A 220 33.63 -13.03 -11.20
C LYS A 220 33.11 -14.46 -11.26
N LEU A 221 31.79 -14.65 -11.40
CA LEU A 221 31.20 -15.97 -11.61
C LEU A 221 31.64 -16.56 -12.95
N ARG A 222 31.54 -15.80 -14.06
CA ARG A 222 32.06 -16.22 -15.37
C ARG A 222 33.57 -16.51 -15.37
N GLU A 223 34.34 -15.77 -14.57
CA GLU A 223 35.78 -16.03 -14.36
C GLU A 223 36.01 -17.35 -13.59
N HIS A 224 35.15 -17.69 -12.62
CA HIS A 224 35.17 -18.98 -11.91
C HIS A 224 34.75 -20.14 -12.81
N ASP A 225 33.66 -20.02 -13.56
CA ASP A 225 33.17 -21.03 -14.50
C ASP A 225 34.26 -21.41 -15.52
N LEU A 226 35.01 -20.41 -16.01
CA LEU A 226 36.15 -20.61 -16.92
C LEU A 226 37.37 -21.27 -16.26
N VAL A 227 37.51 -21.17 -14.94
CA VAL A 227 38.55 -21.90 -14.17
C VAL A 227 38.10 -23.35 -13.93
N ASP A 228 36.85 -23.57 -13.58
CA ASP A 228 36.27 -24.91 -13.42
C ASP A 228 36.28 -25.70 -14.73
N GLU A 229 35.96 -25.07 -15.87
CA GLU A 229 36.06 -25.71 -17.18
C GLU A 229 37.51 -26.15 -17.47
N LYS A 230 38.50 -25.28 -17.22
CA LYS A 230 39.93 -25.61 -17.39
C LYS A 230 40.37 -26.73 -16.45
N LEU A 231 39.90 -26.73 -15.20
CA LEU A 231 40.18 -27.78 -14.24
C LEU A 231 39.56 -29.11 -14.67
N GLN A 232 38.33 -29.09 -15.18
CA GLN A 232 37.66 -30.28 -15.74
C GLN A 232 38.40 -30.81 -16.98
N GLN A 233 38.84 -29.94 -17.89
CA GLN A 233 39.69 -30.30 -19.03
C GLN A 233 41.03 -30.92 -18.57
N GLN A 234 41.67 -30.39 -17.51
CA GLN A 234 42.89 -30.96 -16.94
C GLN A 234 42.65 -32.34 -16.30
N ILE A 235 41.58 -32.50 -15.51
CA ILE A 235 41.20 -33.79 -14.90
C ILE A 235 40.90 -34.84 -15.98
N GLU A 236 40.21 -34.45 -17.04
CA GLU A 236 39.90 -35.32 -18.18
C GLU A 236 41.18 -35.72 -18.96
N ASN A 237 42.11 -34.78 -19.17
CA ASN A 237 43.42 -35.10 -19.77
C ASN A 237 44.25 -36.05 -18.89
N ILE A 238 44.25 -35.85 -17.56
CA ILE A 238 44.90 -36.76 -16.61
C ILE A 238 44.25 -38.15 -16.65
N ARG A 239 42.92 -38.23 -16.66
CA ARG A 239 42.19 -39.52 -16.78
C ARG A 239 42.53 -40.26 -18.06
N ARG A 240 42.60 -39.56 -19.20
CA ARG A 240 43.01 -40.12 -20.48
C ARG A 240 44.44 -40.64 -20.43
N GLN A 241 45.37 -39.87 -19.86
CA GLN A 241 46.75 -40.29 -19.66
C GLN A 241 46.84 -41.55 -18.78
N THR A 242 46.21 -41.55 -17.60
CA THR A 242 46.23 -42.73 -16.69
C THR A 242 45.56 -43.95 -17.30
N THR A 243 44.55 -43.78 -18.17
CA THR A 243 43.90 -44.88 -18.88
C THR A 243 44.82 -45.44 -19.96
N TYR A 244 45.49 -44.57 -20.72
CA TYR A 244 46.51 -44.95 -21.70
C TYR A 244 47.67 -45.69 -21.03
N ASP A 245 48.22 -45.14 -19.94
CA ASP A 245 49.31 -45.75 -19.19
C ASP A 245 48.90 -47.11 -18.61
N PHE A 246 47.68 -47.23 -18.06
CA PHE A 246 47.14 -48.50 -17.57
C PHE A 246 47.03 -49.55 -18.67
N ILE A 247 46.52 -49.19 -19.85
CA ILE A 247 46.45 -50.09 -21.01
C ILE A 247 47.86 -50.53 -21.43
N GLN A 248 48.83 -49.62 -21.48
CA GLN A 248 50.23 -49.96 -21.78
C GLN A 248 50.86 -50.88 -20.73
N TYR A 249 50.58 -50.69 -19.43
CA TYR A 249 51.02 -51.61 -18.38
C TYR A 249 50.33 -52.99 -18.48
N GLN A 250 49.05 -53.03 -18.83
CA GLN A 250 48.32 -54.29 -19.07
C GLN A 250 48.90 -55.03 -20.28
N GLU A 251 49.06 -54.36 -21.43
CA GLU A 251 49.66 -54.94 -22.63
C GLU A 251 51.09 -55.45 -22.36
N ALA A 252 51.92 -54.69 -21.65
CA ALA A 252 53.27 -55.12 -21.28
C ALA A 252 53.25 -56.35 -20.34
N SER A 253 52.31 -56.40 -19.39
CA SER A 253 52.14 -57.53 -18.47
C SER A 253 51.62 -58.78 -19.18
N GLU A 254 50.63 -58.64 -20.06
CA GLU A 254 50.09 -59.73 -20.87
C GLU A 254 51.15 -60.28 -21.83
N ASN A 255 51.92 -59.43 -22.50
CA ASN A 255 53.05 -59.86 -23.34
C ASN A 255 54.11 -60.64 -22.52
N SER A 256 54.41 -60.18 -21.29
CA SER A 256 55.32 -60.88 -20.37
C SER A 256 54.77 -62.26 -19.95
N TYR A 257 53.49 -62.35 -19.59
CA TYR A 257 52.85 -63.62 -19.26
C TYR A 257 52.72 -64.56 -20.46
N GLN A 258 52.45 -64.05 -21.66
CA GLN A 258 52.44 -64.83 -22.89
C GLN A 258 53.83 -65.41 -23.19
N LEU A 259 54.90 -64.63 -23.02
CA LEU A 259 56.28 -65.09 -23.16
C LEU A 259 56.61 -66.18 -22.14
N GLN A 260 56.30 -65.98 -20.84
CA GLN A 260 56.51 -67.00 -19.80
C GLN A 260 55.70 -68.29 -20.06
N LEU A 261 54.46 -68.16 -20.54
CA LEU A 261 53.62 -69.30 -20.94
C LEU A 261 54.22 -70.04 -22.14
N GLN A 262 54.80 -69.31 -23.10
CA GLN A 262 55.49 -69.88 -24.25
C GLN A 262 56.79 -70.59 -23.83
N GLU A 263 57.58 -70.03 -22.91
CA GLU A 263 58.73 -70.72 -22.32
C GLU A 263 58.33 -71.99 -21.56
N HIS A 264 57.25 -71.93 -20.76
CA HIS A 264 56.71 -73.10 -20.07
C HIS A 264 56.22 -74.18 -21.05
N LYS A 265 55.52 -73.80 -22.12
CA LYS A 265 55.13 -74.72 -23.20
C LYS A 265 56.35 -75.33 -23.89
N ASN A 266 57.37 -74.53 -24.19
CA ASN A 266 58.62 -74.99 -24.80
C ASN A 266 59.40 -75.95 -23.87
N ARG A 267 59.38 -75.72 -22.56
CA ARG A 267 59.98 -76.62 -21.56
C ARG A 267 59.20 -77.94 -21.47
N MET A 268 57.87 -77.88 -21.37
CA MET A 268 57.00 -79.06 -21.38
C MET A 268 57.11 -79.87 -22.68
N ALA A 269 57.29 -79.22 -23.83
CA ALA A 269 57.52 -79.89 -25.10
C ALA A 269 58.87 -80.63 -25.11
N LYS A 270 59.96 -80.01 -24.64
CA LYS A 270 61.27 -80.66 -24.47
C LYS A 270 61.22 -81.84 -23.48
N GLU A 271 60.51 -81.68 -22.37
CA GLU A 271 60.33 -82.72 -21.36
C GLU A 271 59.48 -83.89 -21.88
N THR A 272 58.44 -83.60 -22.67
CA THR A 272 57.65 -84.61 -23.40
C THR A 272 58.50 -85.34 -24.44
N GLN A 273 59.35 -84.62 -25.18
CA GLN A 273 60.27 -85.20 -26.17
C GLN A 273 61.33 -86.11 -25.51
N ALA A 274 61.88 -85.69 -24.37
CA ALA A 274 62.77 -86.53 -23.56
C ALA A 274 62.03 -87.77 -23.03
N LEU A 275 60.78 -87.64 -22.60
CA LEU A 275 59.94 -88.77 -22.17
C LEU A 275 59.61 -89.73 -23.31
N THR A 276 59.44 -89.27 -24.55
CA THR A 276 59.30 -90.16 -25.72
C THR A 276 60.61 -90.87 -26.04
N GLN A 277 61.74 -90.18 -26.01
CA GLN A 277 63.07 -90.80 -26.19
C GLN A 277 63.34 -91.88 -25.12
N GLN A 278 63.05 -91.58 -23.85
CA GLN A 278 63.16 -92.57 -22.77
C GLN A 278 62.20 -93.76 -22.91
N LYS A 279 61.02 -93.59 -23.54
CA LYS A 279 60.13 -94.70 -23.89
C LYS A 279 60.66 -95.52 -25.06
N GLU A 280 61.24 -94.89 -26.07
CA GLU A 280 61.89 -95.56 -27.21
C GLU A 280 63.11 -96.37 -26.74
N GLU A 281 63.95 -95.81 -25.87
CA GLU A 281 65.02 -96.53 -25.19
C GLU A 281 64.48 -97.71 -24.36
N ASN A 282 63.36 -97.54 -23.65
CA ASN A 282 62.74 -98.62 -22.89
C ASN A 282 62.21 -99.77 -23.78
N ILE A 283 61.70 -99.44 -24.98
CA ILE A 283 61.30 -100.42 -26.00
C ILE A 283 62.52 -101.12 -26.59
N HIS A 284 63.58 -100.37 -26.92
CA HIS A 284 64.84 -100.92 -27.44
C HIS A 284 65.52 -101.87 -26.44
N LEU A 285 65.57 -101.50 -25.15
CA LEU A 285 66.09 -102.36 -24.09
C LEU A 285 65.23 -103.63 -23.90
N LYS A 286 63.90 -103.54 -24.04
CA LYS A 286 63.01 -104.72 -24.03
C LYS A 286 63.28 -105.64 -25.22
N ALA A 287 63.43 -105.11 -26.42
CA ALA A 287 63.77 -105.88 -27.61
C ALA A 287 65.13 -106.60 -27.47
N ILE A 288 66.14 -105.96 -26.86
CA ILE A 288 67.42 -106.60 -26.55
C ILE A 288 67.25 -107.72 -25.51
N ILE A 289 66.42 -107.52 -24.47
CA ILE A 289 66.11 -108.57 -23.49
C ILE A 289 65.41 -109.76 -24.16
N GLU A 290 64.48 -109.52 -25.08
CA GLU A 290 63.81 -110.55 -25.85
C GLU A 290 64.77 -111.29 -26.81
N GLU A 291 65.68 -110.60 -27.49
CA GLU A 291 66.74 -111.23 -28.31
C GLU A 291 67.65 -112.11 -27.45
N MET A 292 68.12 -111.60 -26.30
CA MET A 292 69.00 -112.35 -25.40
C MET A 292 68.29 -113.56 -24.79
N ASN A 293 67.00 -113.47 -24.44
CA ASN A 293 66.20 -114.60 -24.01
C ASN A 293 66.06 -115.65 -25.14
N ALA A 294 65.81 -115.24 -26.38
CA ALA A 294 65.79 -116.16 -27.53
C ALA A 294 67.16 -116.83 -27.79
N LYS A 295 68.26 -116.13 -27.46
CA LYS A 295 69.64 -116.64 -27.49
C LYS A 295 69.88 -117.69 -26.39
N ILE A 296 69.38 -117.44 -25.17
CA ILE A 296 69.41 -118.37 -24.05
C ILE A 296 68.67 -119.65 -24.41
N TYR A 297 67.41 -119.58 -24.86
CA TYR A 297 66.63 -120.76 -25.25
C TYR A 297 67.31 -121.57 -26.39
N LYS A 298 67.98 -120.91 -27.34
CA LYS A 298 68.76 -121.58 -28.41
C LYS A 298 70.06 -122.24 -27.92
N LEU A 299 70.64 -121.78 -26.81
CA LEU A 299 71.81 -122.42 -26.19
C LEU A 299 71.39 -123.54 -25.25
N ASP A 300 70.33 -123.35 -24.47
CA ASP A 300 69.79 -124.34 -23.55
C ASP A 300 69.31 -125.60 -24.30
N GLY A 301 68.60 -125.43 -25.43
CA GLY A 301 68.23 -126.55 -26.31
C GLY A 301 69.45 -127.32 -26.90
N LYS A 302 70.61 -126.66 -27.07
CA LYS A 302 71.85 -127.34 -27.46
C LYS A 302 72.48 -128.09 -26.28
N VAL A 303 72.44 -127.52 -25.07
CA VAL A 303 72.92 -128.19 -23.85
C VAL A 303 72.11 -129.47 -23.60
N SER A 304 70.78 -129.41 -23.70
CA SER A 304 69.89 -130.58 -23.61
C SER A 304 70.20 -131.63 -24.67
N SER A 305 70.36 -131.21 -25.95
CA SER A 305 70.68 -132.13 -27.04
C SER A 305 72.04 -132.83 -26.87
N TYR A 306 73.07 -132.12 -26.42
CA TYR A 306 74.37 -132.74 -26.11
C TYR A 306 74.32 -133.60 -24.85
N HIS A 307 73.49 -133.25 -23.85
CA HIS A 307 73.31 -134.07 -22.65
C HIS A 307 72.67 -135.42 -22.97
N GLU A 308 71.63 -135.42 -23.82
CA GLU A 308 70.93 -136.63 -24.25
C GLU A 308 71.78 -137.52 -25.19
N GLN A 309 72.59 -136.91 -26.07
CA GLN A 309 73.60 -137.66 -26.83
C GLN A 309 74.64 -138.32 -25.91
N ASN A 310 75.06 -137.64 -24.85
CA ASN A 310 76.07 -138.14 -23.91
C ASN A 310 75.53 -139.27 -23.02
N THR A 311 74.29 -139.17 -22.52
CA THR A 311 73.67 -140.27 -21.75
C THR A 311 73.43 -141.52 -22.60
N ILE A 312 73.05 -141.38 -23.88
CA ILE A 312 72.99 -142.50 -24.83
C ILE A 312 74.37 -143.14 -25.02
N LEU A 313 75.42 -142.32 -25.25
CA LEU A 313 76.79 -142.81 -25.48
C LEU A 313 77.35 -143.56 -24.25
N ILE A 314 77.08 -143.06 -23.04
CA ILE A 314 77.42 -143.72 -21.78
C ILE A 314 76.70 -145.06 -21.66
N HIS A 315 75.40 -145.12 -21.97
CA HIS A 315 74.62 -146.36 -21.88
C HIS A 315 75.18 -147.47 -22.79
N THR A 316 75.53 -147.16 -24.04
CA THR A 316 76.14 -148.12 -24.97
C THR A 316 77.46 -148.68 -24.43
N LEU A 317 78.35 -147.81 -23.95
CA LEU A 317 79.64 -148.21 -23.36
C LEU A 317 79.47 -149.10 -22.12
N GLU A 318 78.45 -148.86 -21.29
CA GLU A 318 78.18 -149.72 -20.14
C GLU A 318 77.56 -151.08 -20.51
N VAL A 319 76.91 -151.23 -21.67
CA VAL A 319 76.44 -152.53 -22.17
C VAL A 319 77.63 -153.35 -22.68
N GLU A 320 78.48 -152.76 -23.51
CA GLU A 320 79.72 -153.40 -24.00
C GLU A 320 80.64 -153.84 -22.85
N ARG A 321 80.80 -152.98 -21.83
CA ARG A 321 81.64 -153.26 -20.67
C ARG A 321 81.08 -154.38 -19.78
N ARG A 322 79.75 -154.55 -19.69
CA ARG A 322 79.13 -155.70 -19.01
C ARG A 322 79.31 -157.00 -19.80
N ALA A 323 79.22 -156.95 -21.13
CA ALA A 323 79.48 -158.12 -21.98
C ALA A 323 80.92 -158.62 -21.84
N ALA A 324 81.90 -157.72 -21.87
CA ALA A 324 83.32 -158.07 -21.65
C ALA A 324 83.56 -158.69 -20.26
N ALA A 325 82.96 -158.14 -19.20
CA ALA A 325 83.08 -158.69 -17.85
C ALA A 325 82.54 -160.12 -17.74
N ALA A 326 81.41 -160.43 -18.40
CA ALA A 326 80.87 -161.80 -18.44
C ALA A 326 81.83 -162.80 -19.11
N THR A 327 82.47 -162.41 -20.22
CA THR A 327 83.42 -163.30 -20.92
C THR A 327 84.69 -163.61 -20.13
N CYS A 328 85.16 -162.69 -19.28
CA CYS A 328 86.28 -162.98 -18.36
C CYS A 328 85.88 -164.01 -17.31
N HIS A 329 84.69 -163.86 -16.70
CA HIS A 329 84.26 -164.71 -15.60
C HIS A 329 84.00 -166.17 -16.03
N GLU A 330 83.57 -166.39 -17.27
CA GLU A 330 83.42 -167.74 -17.83
C GLU A 330 84.78 -168.44 -18.09
N LEU A 331 85.85 -167.67 -18.34
CA LEU A 331 87.21 -168.19 -18.46
C LEU A 331 87.84 -168.50 -17.09
N GLU A 332 87.60 -167.65 -16.08
CA GLU A 332 88.00 -167.91 -14.69
C GLU A 332 87.39 -169.22 -14.16
N LYS A 333 86.10 -169.44 -14.40
CA LYS A 333 85.38 -170.64 -13.93
C LYS A 333 85.98 -171.94 -14.47
N LYS A 334 86.36 -171.98 -15.75
CA LYS A 334 87.02 -173.15 -16.37
C LYS A 334 88.40 -173.45 -15.77
N LEU A 335 89.09 -172.43 -15.26
CA LEU A 335 90.36 -172.58 -14.56
C LEU A 335 90.14 -173.16 -13.14
N GLN A 336 89.09 -172.71 -12.46
CA GLN A 336 88.70 -173.19 -11.13
C GLN A 336 88.22 -174.65 -11.13
N GLU A 337 87.40 -175.05 -12.11
CA GLU A 337 86.92 -176.44 -12.27
C GLU A 337 88.09 -177.43 -12.48
N LEU A 338 89.12 -177.03 -13.23
CA LEU A 338 90.34 -177.82 -13.41
C LEU A 338 91.15 -177.97 -12.10
N GLN A 339 91.11 -176.95 -11.25
CA GLN A 339 91.81 -176.92 -9.96
C GLN A 339 91.08 -177.73 -8.87
N GLU A 340 89.75 -177.77 -8.88
CA GLU A 340 88.99 -178.67 -7.99
C GLU A 340 89.21 -180.15 -8.34
N HIS A 341 89.19 -180.49 -9.63
CA HIS A 341 89.31 -181.90 -10.07
C HIS A 341 90.64 -182.57 -9.68
N TYR A 342 91.70 -181.79 -9.47
CA TYR A 342 92.97 -182.23 -8.88
C TYR A 342 92.84 -182.47 -7.35
N ASN A 343 92.22 -181.53 -6.63
CA ASN A 343 92.06 -181.58 -5.17
C ASN A 343 91.12 -182.70 -4.70
N THR A 344 90.09 -183.06 -5.46
CA THR A 344 89.17 -184.15 -5.10
C THR A 344 89.91 -185.48 -4.92
N LYS A 345 90.90 -185.76 -5.79
CA LYS A 345 91.70 -187.01 -5.72
C LYS A 345 92.67 -187.07 -4.53
N VAL A 346 92.92 -185.94 -3.86
CA VAL A 346 93.69 -185.88 -2.61
C VAL A 346 92.80 -186.07 -1.37
N ARG A 347 91.52 -185.65 -1.43
CA ARG A 347 90.58 -185.73 -0.30
C ARG A 347 90.07 -187.16 -0.04
N GLU A 348 89.90 -187.98 -1.07
CA GLU A 348 89.45 -189.38 -0.94
C GLU A 348 90.38 -190.26 -0.07
N LEU A 349 91.63 -189.83 0.15
CA LEU A 349 92.61 -190.56 0.98
C LEU A 349 92.54 -190.26 2.49
N ASN A 350 91.67 -189.35 2.97
CA ASN A 350 91.82 -188.79 4.34
C ASN A 350 90.63 -188.82 5.33
N ILE A 351 89.34 -188.79 4.94
CA ILE A 351 88.27 -188.36 5.91
C ILE A 351 86.96 -189.19 5.92
N VAL A 352 86.54 -189.61 7.13
CA VAL A 352 85.20 -190.10 7.55
C VAL A 352 84.90 -189.52 9.00
N SER A 353 83.87 -188.61 9.26
CA SER A 353 83.87 -187.45 10.30
C SER A 353 82.64 -187.05 11.29
N SER A 354 82.20 -185.74 11.50
CA SER A 354 81.85 -185.04 12.85
C SER A 354 80.46 -184.29 13.23
N VAL A 355 80.38 -183.07 13.91
CA VAL A 355 79.34 -182.62 14.98
C VAL A 355 78.62 -181.15 15.01
N ASN A 356 78.20 -180.50 16.17
CA ASN A 356 76.92 -179.65 16.43
C ASN A 356 76.92 -178.11 17.00
N ILE A 357 75.88 -177.61 17.79
CA ILE A 357 75.18 -176.22 17.94
C ILE A 357 74.43 -176.00 19.38
N PRO A 358 73.69 -174.93 19.99
CA PRO A 358 73.06 -173.50 19.79
C PRO A 358 73.02 -172.39 21.00
N ILE A 359 72.09 -171.34 21.06
CA ILE A 359 71.30 -170.62 22.22
C ILE A 359 71.26 -169.03 22.57
N ASP A 360 70.13 -168.46 23.19
CA ASP A 360 69.85 -167.26 24.15
C ASP A 360 69.18 -165.80 23.87
N LEU A 361 68.39 -165.11 24.81
CA LEU A 361 67.76 -163.68 24.76
C LEU A 361 66.76 -163.08 25.93
N GLU A 362 66.73 -161.76 26.38
CA GLU A 362 65.62 -160.92 27.13
C GLU A 362 65.92 -159.35 27.41
N LEU A 363 65.25 -158.29 28.07
CA LEU A 363 63.92 -157.76 28.68
C LEU A 363 63.91 -156.14 29.02
N GLU A 364 62.83 -155.39 29.49
CA GLU A 364 62.72 -153.86 29.79
C GLU A 364 61.45 -153.22 30.58
N SER A 365 61.54 -151.97 31.16
CA SER A 365 60.52 -150.87 31.57
C SER A 365 59.61 -150.76 32.86
N LEU A 366 59.42 -149.53 33.44
CA LEU A 366 58.09 -148.84 33.79
C LEU A 366 58.07 -147.53 34.71
N SER A 367 56.99 -146.72 34.52
CA SER A 367 56.25 -145.80 35.46
C SER A 367 56.72 -144.36 35.85
N GLN A 368 55.76 -143.40 35.90
CA GLN A 368 55.89 -142.07 36.54
C GLN A 368 54.53 -141.40 36.91
N LEU A 369 54.32 -141.12 38.21
CA LEU A 369 53.41 -140.15 38.85
C LEU A 369 51.90 -140.11 38.49
N ILE A 370 51.18 -141.16 38.90
CA ILE A 370 49.80 -141.05 39.43
C ILE A 370 49.90 -140.90 40.97
N GLU A 371 48.88 -140.30 41.62
CA GLU A 371 48.73 -140.11 43.09
C GLU A 371 49.76 -139.19 43.79
N ALA A 372 49.49 -138.53 44.93
CA ALA A 372 48.26 -138.06 45.61
C ALA A 372 48.68 -136.89 46.55
N GLU A 373 47.83 -135.95 46.99
CA GLU A 373 46.95 -135.97 48.18
C GLU A 373 46.36 -134.54 48.34
N ALA A 374 45.31 -134.24 49.12
CA ALA A 374 44.52 -135.06 50.06
C ALA A 374 43.03 -135.07 49.61
N LYS A 375 42.28 -136.18 49.63
CA LYS A 375 42.04 -137.24 50.65
C LYS A 375 41.07 -136.83 51.77
N ARG A 376 40.04 -137.69 51.95
CA ARG A 376 39.06 -137.79 53.06
C ARG A 376 37.98 -136.68 53.12
N LEU A 377 36.67 -136.96 53.17
CA LEU A 377 35.86 -138.18 52.96
C LEU A 377 34.64 -137.75 52.09
N ASP A 378 33.99 -138.59 51.29
CA ASP A 378 33.80 -140.04 51.39
C ASP A 378 34.09 -140.72 50.04
N VAL A 379 34.76 -141.88 49.94
CA VAL A 379 35.31 -142.80 50.96
C VAL A 379 36.84 -142.56 51.02
N ALA A 380 37.46 -142.25 52.16
CA ALA A 380 38.07 -143.21 53.11
C ALA A 380 39.03 -144.25 52.44
N LEU A 381 40.22 -144.55 52.96
CA LEU A 381 40.99 -144.03 54.10
C LEU A 381 42.46 -144.49 53.95
N SER A 382 43.39 -143.87 54.68
CA SER A 382 44.74 -144.40 54.96
C SER A 382 45.81 -144.44 53.82
N ASN A 383 47.03 -144.72 54.26
CA ASN A 383 48.18 -145.32 53.55
C ASN A 383 48.15 -146.86 53.78
N PRO A 384 49.05 -147.72 53.24
CA PRO A 384 50.31 -147.44 52.51
C PRO A 384 50.57 -148.29 51.25
N SER A 385 51.76 -148.08 50.67
CA SER A 385 52.64 -148.98 49.88
C SER A 385 52.14 -150.27 49.20
N SER A 386 52.58 -150.40 47.94
CA SER A 386 53.17 -151.61 47.30
C SER A 386 52.33 -152.67 46.56
N ASP A 387 52.77 -152.91 45.32
CA ASP A 387 52.93 -154.20 44.62
C ASP A 387 51.75 -154.96 43.98
N LEU A 388 52.16 -155.90 43.11
CA LEU A 388 51.43 -157.00 42.45
C LEU A 388 50.61 -156.62 41.19
N ILE A 389 51.02 -156.99 39.96
CA ILE A 389 51.09 -158.34 39.31
C ILE A 389 49.75 -158.79 38.67
N SER A 390 49.83 -159.20 37.39
CA SER A 390 48.91 -160.03 36.59
C SER A 390 47.58 -159.46 36.07
N THR A 391 46.92 -159.96 35.00
CA THR A 391 47.28 -160.57 33.67
C THR A 391 45.97 -160.64 32.81
N VAL A 392 46.05 -160.95 31.50
CA VAL A 392 45.02 -161.59 30.62
C VAL A 392 44.13 -160.70 29.69
N ARG A 393 44.41 -160.83 28.36
CA ARG A 393 43.54 -160.70 27.14
C ARG A 393 42.72 -159.41 26.87
N GLY A 394 42.48 -159.00 25.61
CA GLY A 394 42.74 -159.65 24.29
C GLY A 394 43.98 -159.14 23.53
N GLU A 395 44.21 -159.38 22.21
CA GLU A 395 43.36 -159.90 21.11
C GLU A 395 42.29 -158.86 20.66
N LEU A 396 42.17 -158.32 19.42
CA LEU A 396 42.70 -158.49 18.03
C LEU A 396 42.90 -157.09 17.35
N VAL A 397 43.65 -156.74 16.27
CA VAL A 397 44.35 -157.34 15.08
C VAL A 397 43.69 -156.88 13.74
N SER A 398 44.37 -156.37 12.68
CA SER A 398 45.67 -156.79 12.08
C SER A 398 46.45 -155.75 11.23
N ASN A 399 47.79 -155.93 11.16
CA ASN A 399 48.74 -155.70 10.02
C ASN A 399 48.95 -154.30 9.36
N ARG A 400 50.15 -153.92 8.86
CA ARG A 400 51.53 -154.52 8.86
C ARG A 400 52.62 -153.41 8.72
N SER A 401 53.83 -153.68 9.22
CA SER A 401 55.04 -152.80 9.25
C SER A 401 55.89 -152.81 7.95
N HIS A 402 56.79 -151.81 7.76
CA HIS A 402 58.26 -152.02 7.64
C HIS A 402 59.06 -150.69 7.88
N TYR A 403 60.41 -150.71 7.76
CA TYR A 403 61.35 -150.01 8.68
C TYR A 403 62.26 -148.89 8.09
N VAL A 404 63.19 -148.36 8.91
CA VAL A 404 63.97 -147.10 8.79
C VAL A 404 65.50 -147.32 8.95
N HIS A 405 66.39 -146.54 8.26
CA HIS A 405 67.57 -145.84 8.88
C HIS A 405 68.55 -145.05 7.94
N ASN A 406 69.39 -144.19 8.58
CA ASN A 406 70.68 -143.57 8.16
C ASN A 406 70.70 -142.44 7.08
N ALA A 407 71.60 -141.43 7.05
CA ALA A 407 72.57 -140.85 8.03
C ALA A 407 73.07 -139.41 7.61
N SER A 408 74.04 -138.81 8.34
CA SER A 408 74.65 -137.43 8.24
C SER A 408 75.74 -137.26 7.13
N PRO A 409 76.39 -136.07 6.85
CA PRO A 409 76.64 -134.80 7.61
C PRO A 409 76.28 -133.47 6.84
N ARG A 410 76.37 -132.18 7.31
CA ARG A 410 77.27 -131.34 8.18
C ARG A 410 78.62 -130.97 7.47
N LYS A 411 79.24 -129.76 7.44
CA LYS A 411 79.21 -128.40 8.11
C LYS A 411 79.84 -127.36 7.10
N ALA A 412 80.43 -126.19 7.47
CA ALA A 412 79.86 -124.86 7.85
C ALA A 412 80.96 -123.73 7.88
N SER A 413 80.62 -122.46 8.21
CA SER A 413 81.50 -121.25 8.41
C SER A 413 81.92 -120.45 7.15
N SER A 414 82.14 -119.11 7.15
CA SER A 414 81.96 -117.96 8.10
C SER A 414 82.13 -116.63 7.27
N ASN A 415 82.05 -115.34 7.68
CA ASN A 415 81.84 -114.47 8.88
C ASN A 415 81.19 -113.12 8.36
N ALA A 416 80.58 -112.13 9.06
CA ALA A 416 80.55 -111.62 10.46
C ALA A 416 81.63 -110.54 10.82
N PRO A 417 81.40 -109.54 11.72
CA PRO A 417 80.13 -108.93 12.22
C PRO A 417 80.15 -107.41 12.67
N LEU A 418 79.05 -106.92 13.32
CA LEU A 418 78.88 -105.74 14.25
C LEU A 418 78.50 -104.35 13.63
N LYS A 419 77.34 -103.69 13.93
CA LYS A 419 76.73 -103.02 15.14
C LYS A 419 77.07 -101.49 15.23
N ARG A 420 76.28 -100.52 15.81
CA ARG A 420 75.17 -100.52 16.81
C ARG A 420 74.43 -99.13 16.93
N GLN A 421 73.10 -99.10 17.20
CA GLN A 421 72.29 -98.18 18.10
C GLN A 421 72.43 -96.60 18.03
N LYS A 422 71.66 -95.74 18.74
CA LYS A 422 70.19 -95.52 18.98
C LYS A 422 69.97 -94.08 19.58
N SER A 423 68.72 -93.58 19.63
CA SER A 423 68.22 -92.26 20.19
C SER A 423 68.24 -92.15 21.75
N PRO A 424 67.69 -91.12 22.49
CA PRO A 424 66.97 -89.85 22.13
C PRO A 424 67.18 -88.58 23.05
N ALA A 425 66.36 -87.51 22.85
CA ALA A 425 65.61 -86.67 23.84
C ALA A 425 66.12 -85.35 24.54
N ALA A 426 65.27 -84.29 24.43
CA ALA A 426 64.64 -83.45 25.49
C ALA A 426 65.17 -82.07 26.03
N LEU A 427 64.29 -81.05 25.89
CA LEU A 427 63.80 -80.03 26.89
C LEU A 427 64.52 -78.68 27.23
N VAL A 428 63.67 -77.73 27.70
CA VAL A 428 63.89 -76.40 28.37
C VAL A 428 64.27 -75.19 27.47
N ASP A 429 63.93 -73.91 27.74
CA ASP A 429 62.68 -73.16 28.14
C ASP A 429 63.00 -71.62 28.11
N THR A 430 62.05 -70.74 28.48
CA THR A 430 62.09 -69.29 28.88
C THR A 430 61.51 -68.20 27.94
N THR A 431 60.31 -67.73 28.29
CA THR A 431 59.85 -66.31 28.50
C THR A 431 60.49 -65.15 27.70
N THR A 432 59.72 -64.16 27.21
CA THR A 432 59.13 -63.05 28.03
C THR A 432 57.95 -62.33 27.29
N GLU A 433 57.21 -61.45 27.98
CA GLU A 433 55.84 -60.98 27.68
C GLU A 433 55.69 -59.57 27.04
N LEU A 434 54.70 -59.40 26.14
CA LEU A 434 53.45 -58.55 26.18
C LEU A 434 53.28 -57.40 27.25
N PRO A 435 52.21 -56.52 27.25
CA PRO A 435 51.14 -56.20 26.26
C PRO A 435 50.84 -54.66 25.94
N PRO A 436 49.71 -53.95 26.29
CA PRO A 436 48.81 -53.34 25.27
C PRO A 436 48.18 -51.91 25.53
N LEU A 437 47.24 -51.47 24.65
CA LEU A 437 46.19 -50.41 24.83
C LEU A 437 44.99 -50.65 23.86
N ILE A 438 43.69 -50.25 23.99
CA ILE A 438 42.87 -49.33 24.84
C ILE A 438 42.80 -47.86 24.31
N ASN A 439 41.66 -47.15 24.08
CA ASN A 439 40.20 -47.38 24.27
C ASN A 439 39.32 -46.56 23.24
N PRO A 440 37.95 -46.69 23.17
CA PRO A 440 37.08 -46.07 22.14
C PRO A 440 36.01 -45.03 22.62
N LEU A 441 35.15 -44.57 21.67
CA LEU A 441 33.85 -43.83 21.82
C LEU A 441 33.93 -42.30 22.12
N PRO A 442 32.85 -41.46 21.93
CA PRO A 442 31.40 -41.76 21.89
C PRO A 442 30.55 -41.12 20.75
N LYS A 443 29.22 -41.26 20.86
CA LYS A 443 28.16 -40.67 19.99
C LYS A 443 27.43 -39.53 20.73
N TYR A 444 26.87 -38.54 20.00
CA TYR A 444 25.90 -37.60 20.56
C TYR A 444 24.65 -37.36 19.68
N THR A 445 23.51 -37.79 20.24
CA THR A 445 22.15 -37.21 20.24
C THR A 445 21.75 -36.10 19.25
N THR A 446 20.63 -36.32 18.58
CA THR A 446 19.74 -35.30 17.99
C THR A 446 19.04 -34.45 19.04
N ASN A 447 18.84 -33.15 18.78
CA ASN A 447 17.74 -32.35 19.31
C ASN A 447 17.51 -31.08 18.45
N LEU A 448 16.24 -30.77 18.11
CA LEU A 448 15.82 -29.60 17.35
C LEU A 448 14.72 -28.84 18.12
N PRO A 449 14.89 -27.55 18.43
CA PRO A 449 13.80 -26.69 18.89
C PRO A 449 12.86 -26.30 17.73
N SER A 450 11.58 -26.08 18.05
CA SER A 450 10.55 -25.75 17.04
C SER A 450 10.56 -24.28 16.62
N ILE A 451 10.15 -24.01 15.37
CA ILE A 451 9.73 -22.67 14.94
C ILE A 451 8.36 -22.39 15.56
N ASN A 452 8.30 -21.44 16.50
CA ASN A 452 7.14 -20.56 16.76
C ASN A 452 7.44 -19.65 17.96
N ASP A 453 7.96 -18.44 17.73
CA ASP A 453 7.79 -17.32 18.67
C ASP A 453 8.11 -15.97 18.01
N ILE A 454 7.83 -14.86 18.71
CA ILE A 454 8.11 -13.46 18.31
C ILE A 454 7.27 -12.94 17.12
N LYS A 455 5.94 -12.92 17.30
CA LYS A 455 5.06 -11.90 16.68
C LYS A 455 4.70 -10.81 17.71
N SER A 456 5.55 -9.80 17.89
CA SER A 456 5.13 -8.46 18.38
C SER A 456 6.28 -7.44 18.45
N ARG A 457 6.17 -6.34 17.71
CA ARG A 457 6.73 -5.03 18.10
C ARG A 457 5.76 -3.93 17.67
N ASN A 458 5.24 -3.20 18.65
CA ASN A 458 4.32 -2.10 18.44
C ASN A 458 5.08 -0.82 18.04
N TYR A 459 4.50 -0.04 17.14
CA TYR A 459 4.83 1.38 16.98
C TYR A 459 4.09 2.21 18.04
N PRO A 460 4.74 3.16 18.73
CA PRO A 460 4.06 4.18 19.51
C PRO A 460 3.73 5.39 18.61
N SER A 461 2.46 5.56 18.25
CA SER A 461 1.98 6.78 17.61
C SER A 461 1.88 7.92 18.63
N TYR A 462 2.54 9.06 18.39
CA TYR A 462 2.28 10.30 19.12
C TYR A 462 1.53 11.29 18.22
N SER A 463 0.39 11.77 18.72
CA SER A 463 -0.46 12.77 18.08
C SER A 463 -0.94 13.78 19.12
N ASN A 464 -1.33 14.96 18.65
CA ASN A 464 -1.95 16.06 19.39
C ASN A 464 -1.14 16.69 20.54
N ARG A 465 -0.68 17.93 20.29
CA ARG A 465 -0.76 18.99 21.30
C ARG A 465 -1.09 20.33 20.65
N ASN A 466 -2.37 20.67 20.61
CA ASN A 466 -2.83 22.03 20.31
C ASN A 466 -2.39 22.96 21.44
N PHE A 467 -1.95 24.19 21.12
CA PHE A 467 -2.16 25.34 21.99
C PHE A 467 -2.24 26.65 21.18
N TYR A 468 -3.41 27.27 21.26
CA TYR A 468 -3.79 28.67 21.04
C TYR A 468 -2.94 29.61 20.15
N ILE A 469 -3.64 30.18 19.16
CA ILE A 469 -3.38 31.53 18.65
C ILE A 469 -4.15 32.53 19.55
N GLU A 470 -3.53 33.65 19.89
CA GLU A 470 -4.21 34.84 20.39
C GLU A 470 -3.87 36.04 19.47
N LYS A 471 -4.64 37.14 19.54
CA LYS A 471 -4.68 38.20 18.51
C LYS A 471 -3.70 39.35 18.75
#